data_AF-A0A972LFE8-F1
#
_entry.id   AF-A0A972LFE8-F1
#
_cell.length_a   1.000
_cell.length_b   1.000
_cell.length_c   1.000
_cell.angle_alpha   90.00
_cell.angle_beta   90.00
_cell.angle_gamma   90.00
#
_symmetry.space_group_name_H-M   'P 1'
#
loop_
_entity.id
_entity.type
_entity.pdbx_description
1 polymer ?
#
loop_
_entity_poly.entity_id
_entity_poly.type
_entity_poly.pdbx_seq_one_letter_code
_entity_poly.pdbx_strand_id
1 'polypeptide(L)'
;MKNKPVRQRYYISKELRFSIAMMVLWSFLAVGLLMLFTKEIGIDSDNKLLAFVFVLGGYGIICFLLTMIFSHRLIGPFERLKMELRLIRRGEISRRLHVRKKDDIYIKSFIDEVNQLLKDLEKYYLFTERIKKEIDEEFLRIISEYDTTKTSPEEQKDILIDFYKNIKSRLEQLHESE
;
A
#
# COMPACT_ATOMS: atom_id res chain seq x y z
N MET A 1 5.14 11.17 -26.40
CA MET A 1 5.16 11.68 -25.00
C MET A 1 3.75 11.98 -24.53
N LYS A 2 3.15 11.13 -23.67
CA LYS A 2 1.84 11.38 -23.04
C LYS A 2 2.04 11.46 -21.51
N ASN A 3 2.54 12.60 -21.05
CA ASN A 3 2.69 12.91 -19.63
C ASN A 3 1.40 13.49 -19.08
N LYS A 4 0.58 12.73 -18.33
CA LYS A 4 -0.37 13.29 -17.34
C LYS A 4 -0.73 12.31 -16.20
N PRO A 5 0.10 12.11 -15.14
CA PRO A 5 -0.34 11.42 -13.93
C PRO A 5 -0.68 12.37 -12.75
N VAL A 6 -0.42 13.68 -12.87
CA VAL A 6 -0.47 14.58 -11.69
C VAL A 6 -1.89 15.04 -11.32
N ARG A 7 -2.87 15.01 -12.25
CA ARG A 7 -4.24 15.45 -11.94
C ARG A 7 -5.02 14.44 -11.09
N GLN A 8 -4.65 13.17 -11.03
CA GLN A 8 -5.46 12.13 -10.37
C GLN A 8 -5.40 12.22 -8.84
N ARG A 9 -4.24 12.59 -8.27
CA ARG A 9 -4.03 12.67 -6.81
C ARG A 9 -4.88 13.73 -6.11
N TYR A 10 -5.21 14.83 -6.78
CA TYR A 10 -6.03 15.90 -6.21
C TYR A 10 -7.53 15.55 -6.19
N TYR A 11 -8.00 14.69 -7.09
CA TYR A 11 -9.40 14.26 -7.11
C TYR A 11 -9.71 13.23 -6.00
N ILE A 12 -8.77 12.32 -5.72
CA ILE A 12 -8.97 11.23 -4.74
C ILE A 12 -9.19 11.76 -3.30
N SER A 13 -8.44 12.78 -2.87
CA SER A 13 -8.62 13.39 -1.54
C SER A 13 -9.95 14.13 -1.40
N LYS A 14 -10.48 14.70 -2.49
CA LYS A 14 -11.80 15.34 -2.50
C LYS A 14 -12.94 14.32 -2.42
N GLU A 15 -12.81 13.16 -3.06
CA GLU A 15 -13.88 12.16 -3.08
C GLU A 15 -14.06 11.42 -1.75
N LEU A 16 -13.00 11.16 -0.99
CA LEU A 16 -13.15 10.59 0.37
C LEU A 16 -13.91 11.57 1.29
N ARG A 17 -13.55 12.86 1.23
CA ARG A 17 -14.26 13.92 1.95
C ARG A 17 -15.71 14.02 1.50
N PHE A 18 -15.97 13.85 0.20
CA PHE A 18 -17.33 13.83 -0.34
C PHE A 18 -18.13 12.61 0.14
N SER A 19 -17.50 11.43 0.23
CA SER A 19 -18.14 10.22 0.78
C SER A 19 -18.51 10.39 2.26
N ILE A 20 -17.61 10.96 3.07
CA ILE A 20 -17.89 11.30 4.48
C ILE A 20 -18.99 12.36 4.56
N ALA A 21 -18.91 13.43 3.76
CA ALA A 21 -19.93 14.47 3.74
C ALA A 21 -21.31 13.90 3.33
N MET A 22 -21.36 13.00 2.35
CA MET A 22 -22.59 12.32 1.94
C MET A 22 -23.13 11.41 3.04
N MET A 23 -22.27 10.67 3.76
CA MET A 23 -22.71 9.89 4.93
C MET A 23 -23.37 10.76 6.00
N VAL A 24 -22.72 11.87 6.34
CA VAL A 24 -23.25 12.84 7.31
C VAL A 24 -24.56 13.46 6.79
N LEU A 25 -24.65 13.76 5.49
CA LEU A 25 -25.87 14.25 4.88
C LEU A 25 -27.01 13.23 4.97
N TRP A 26 -26.74 11.96 4.67
CA TRP A 26 -27.71 10.87 4.81
C TRP A 26 -28.15 10.64 6.25
N SER A 27 -27.24 10.80 7.22
CA SER A 27 -27.60 10.69 8.65
C SER A 27 -28.53 11.82 9.08
N PHE A 28 -28.28 13.06 8.64
CA PHE A 28 -29.21 14.18 8.88
C PHE A 28 -30.55 13.99 8.18
N LEU A 29 -30.55 13.52 6.93
CA LEU A 29 -31.78 13.23 6.19
C LEU A 29 -32.64 12.15 6.90
N ALA A 30 -32.00 11.14 7.46
CA ALA A 30 -32.67 10.08 8.21
C ALA A 30 -33.40 10.62 9.45
N VAL A 31 -32.82 11.58 10.18
CA VAL A 31 -33.50 12.26 11.30
C VAL A 31 -34.77 12.97 10.83
N GLY A 32 -34.69 13.72 9.72
CA GLY A 32 -35.84 14.40 9.15
C GLY A 32 -36.95 13.43 8.71
N LEU A 33 -36.59 12.32 8.08
CA LEU A 33 -37.53 11.26 7.71
C LEU A 33 -38.18 10.61 8.93
N LEU A 34 -37.42 10.33 9.98
CA LEU A 34 -37.95 9.78 11.23
C LEU A 34 -38.93 10.74 11.90
N MET A 35 -38.65 12.05 11.91
CA MET A 35 -39.58 13.06 12.42
C MET A 35 -40.89 13.08 11.63
N LEU A 36 -40.83 13.04 10.29
CA LEU A 36 -42.04 12.95 9.46
C LEU A 36 -42.83 11.67 9.76
N PHE A 37 -42.13 10.54 9.94
CA PHE A 37 -42.75 9.27 10.33
C PHE A 37 -43.47 9.34 11.68
N THR A 38 -42.88 10.00 12.69
CA THR A 38 -43.56 10.18 13.98
C THR A 38 -44.85 10.99 13.86
N LYS A 39 -44.88 11.97 12.96
CA LYS A 39 -46.08 12.78 12.67
C LYS A 39 -47.17 11.97 11.98
N GLU A 40 -46.80 11.12 11.01
CA GLU A 40 -47.75 10.30 10.26
C GLU A 40 -48.37 9.17 11.10
N ILE A 41 -47.61 8.59 12.03
CA ILE A 41 -48.09 7.55 12.95
C ILE A 41 -49.06 8.14 14.01
N GLY A 42 -49.21 9.46 14.07
CA GLY A 42 -50.07 10.10 15.08
C GLY A 42 -49.49 9.99 16.48
N ILE A 43 -48.15 9.92 16.59
CA ILE A 43 -47.49 10.12 17.89
C ILE A 43 -47.65 11.60 18.23
N ASP A 44 -48.79 11.91 18.85
CA ASP A 44 -49.20 13.28 19.13
C ASP A 44 -48.19 14.03 20.00
N SER A 45 -48.24 15.36 19.86
CA SER A 45 -47.35 16.31 20.55
C SER A 45 -47.46 16.27 22.08
N ASP A 46 -48.42 15.54 22.64
CA ASP A 46 -48.62 15.36 24.07
C ASP A 46 -47.59 14.39 24.69
N ASN A 47 -47.09 13.42 23.91
CA ASN A 47 -46.06 12.48 24.34
C ASN A 47 -44.70 12.80 23.69
N LYS A 48 -44.22 14.04 23.87
CA LYS A 48 -42.92 14.51 23.36
C LYS A 48 -41.76 13.59 23.71
N LEU A 49 -41.81 12.97 24.90
CA LEU A 49 -40.79 12.03 25.35
C LEU A 49 -40.78 10.75 24.49
N LEU A 50 -41.96 10.21 24.14
CA LEU A 50 -42.08 9.03 23.30
C LEU A 50 -41.59 9.31 21.87
N ALA A 51 -41.99 10.46 21.29
CA ALA A 51 -41.49 10.89 19.99
C ALA A 51 -39.96 11.05 19.99
N PHE A 52 -39.40 11.67 21.05
CA PHE A 52 -37.95 11.83 21.20
C PHE A 52 -37.22 10.48 21.26
N VAL A 53 -37.69 9.55 22.11
CA VAL A 53 -37.09 8.21 22.24
C VAL A 53 -37.17 7.44 20.93
N PHE A 54 -38.29 7.53 20.20
CA PHE A 54 -38.45 6.88 18.91
C PHE A 54 -37.47 7.41 17.85
N VAL A 55 -37.38 8.73 17.69
CA VAL A 55 -36.45 9.36 16.74
C VAL A 55 -35.00 9.05 17.11
N LEU A 56 -34.64 9.17 18.40
CA LEU A 56 -33.27 8.90 18.85
C LEU A 56 -32.90 7.42 18.70
N GLY A 57 -33.81 6.51 19.07
CA GLY A 57 -33.61 5.07 18.91
C GLY A 57 -33.49 4.66 17.44
N GLY A 58 -34.38 5.15 16.58
CA GLY A 58 -34.34 4.91 15.14
C GLY A 58 -33.05 5.44 14.51
N TYR A 59 -32.64 6.65 14.88
CA TYR A 59 -31.38 7.23 14.42
C TYR A 59 -30.16 6.40 14.87
N GLY A 60 -30.15 5.94 16.12
CA GLY A 60 -29.12 5.05 16.66
C GLY A 60 -29.00 3.75 15.87
N ILE A 61 -30.14 3.11 15.54
CA ILE A 61 -30.18 1.90 14.72
C ILE A 61 -29.62 2.15 13.32
N ILE A 62 -30.02 3.26 12.67
CA ILE A 62 -29.53 3.61 11.33
C ILE A 62 -28.01 3.84 11.37
N CYS A 63 -27.51 4.59 12.35
CA CYS A 63 -26.08 4.81 12.54
C CYS A 63 -25.32 3.50 12.75
N PHE A 64 -25.87 2.61 13.56
CA PHE A 64 -25.28 1.29 13.81
C PHE A 64 -25.19 0.45 12.54
N LEU A 65 -26.27 0.39 11.76
CA LEU A 65 -26.31 -0.36 10.49
C LEU A 65 -25.34 0.23 9.46
N LEU A 66 -25.30 1.56 9.31
CA LEU A 66 -24.34 2.22 8.43
C LEU A 66 -22.90 1.91 8.85
N THR A 67 -22.61 1.99 10.15
CA THR A 67 -21.28 1.68 10.70
C THR A 67 -20.89 0.23 10.43
N MET A 68 -21.82 -0.72 10.62
CA MET A 68 -21.57 -2.14 10.35
C MET A 68 -21.27 -2.39 8.86
N ILE A 69 -22.05 -1.78 7.95
CA ILE A 69 -21.83 -1.88 6.50
C ILE A 69 -20.46 -1.32 6.11
N PHE A 70 -20.12 -0.11 6.60
CA PHE A 70 -18.84 0.52 6.33
C PHE A 70 -17.67 -0.27 6.90
N SER A 71 -17.82 -0.76 8.13
CA SER A 71 -16.84 -1.61 8.80
C SER A 71 -16.54 -2.86 7.97
N HIS A 72 -17.58 -3.61 7.55
CA HIS A 72 -17.38 -4.80 6.75
C HIS A 72 -16.77 -4.51 5.37
N ARG A 73 -17.13 -3.38 4.75
CA ARG A 73 -16.62 -2.99 3.42
C ARG A 73 -15.18 -2.46 3.46
N LEU A 74 -14.75 -1.84 4.55
CA LEU A 74 -13.40 -1.26 4.69
C LEU A 74 -12.45 -2.17 5.46
N ILE A 75 -12.82 -2.63 6.64
CA ILE A 75 -11.93 -3.37 7.56
C ILE A 75 -11.53 -4.73 6.95
N GLY A 76 -12.49 -5.44 6.34
CA GLY A 76 -12.24 -6.76 5.75
C GLY A 76 -11.09 -6.77 4.71
N PRO A 77 -11.12 -5.89 3.70
CA PRO A 77 -9.99 -5.71 2.79
C PRO A 77 -8.66 -5.39 3.52
N PHE A 78 -8.65 -4.49 4.50
CA PHE A 78 -7.43 -4.13 5.22
C PHE A 78 -6.83 -5.30 6.01
N GLU A 79 -7.65 -6.15 6.64
CA GLU A 79 -7.13 -7.34 7.32
C GLU A 79 -6.46 -8.32 6.36
N ARG A 80 -7.06 -8.54 5.18
CA ARG A 80 -6.44 -9.38 4.13
C ARG A 80 -5.12 -8.78 3.67
N LEU A 81 -5.09 -7.48 3.40
CA LEU A 81 -3.87 -6.78 2.97
C LEU A 81 -2.77 -6.84 4.04
N LYS A 82 -3.13 -6.73 5.33
CA LYS A 82 -2.19 -6.89 6.45
C LYS A 82 -1.58 -8.29 6.49
N MET A 83 -2.36 -9.33 6.22
CA MET A 83 -1.85 -10.70 6.12
C MET A 83 -0.89 -10.86 4.94
N GLU A 84 -1.26 -10.36 3.77
CA GLU A 84 -0.42 -10.40 2.57
C GLU A 84 0.91 -9.65 2.77
N LEU A 85 0.87 -8.46 3.37
CA LEU A 85 2.06 -7.68 3.72
C LEU A 85 2.96 -8.39 4.73
N ARG A 86 2.39 -9.15 5.68
CA ARG A 86 3.19 -9.95 6.63
C ARG A 86 3.96 -11.06 5.92
N LEU A 87 3.41 -11.63 4.85
CA LEU A 87 4.08 -12.67 4.05
C LEU A 87 5.21 -12.06 3.21
N ILE A 88 4.98 -10.90 2.58
CA ILE A 88 6.05 -10.14 1.90
C ILE A 88 7.19 -9.81 2.86
N ARG A 89 6.86 -9.36 4.08
CA ARG A 89 7.85 -9.07 5.13
C ARG A 89 8.68 -10.30 5.55
N ARG A 90 8.18 -11.52 5.36
CA ARG A 90 8.91 -12.76 5.65
C ARG A 90 9.88 -13.18 4.54
N GLY A 91 9.97 -12.41 3.45
CA GLY A 91 10.91 -12.65 2.35
C GLY A 91 10.27 -13.04 1.02
N GLU A 92 8.94 -13.16 0.95
CA GLU A 92 8.22 -13.43 -0.30
C GLU A 92 8.03 -12.14 -1.13
N ILE A 93 9.14 -11.55 -1.60
CA ILE A 93 9.17 -10.22 -2.24
C ILE A 93 8.45 -10.21 -3.62
N SER A 94 8.42 -11.34 -4.33
CA SER A 94 7.69 -11.49 -5.61
C SER A 94 6.17 -11.50 -5.45
N ARG A 95 5.66 -11.57 -4.22
CA ARG A 95 4.22 -11.60 -3.95
C ARG A 95 3.57 -10.26 -4.28
N ARG A 96 2.31 -10.30 -4.72
CA ARG A 96 1.52 -9.11 -5.06
C ARG A 96 0.24 -9.07 -4.26
N LEU A 97 -0.13 -7.86 -3.85
CA LEU A 97 -1.34 -7.60 -3.11
C LEU A 97 -2.54 -7.67 -4.07
N HIS A 98 -3.59 -8.38 -3.65
CA HIS A 98 -4.81 -8.54 -4.43
C HIS A 98 -6.02 -8.09 -3.63
N VAL A 99 -6.97 -7.48 -4.33
CA VAL A 99 -8.25 -7.01 -3.79
C VAL A 99 -9.39 -7.54 -4.67
N ARG A 100 -10.57 -7.72 -4.07
CA ARG A 100 -11.73 -8.29 -4.79
C ARG A 100 -12.31 -7.26 -5.76
N LYS A 101 -12.96 -7.75 -6.81
CA LYS A 101 -13.69 -6.88 -7.76
C LYS A 101 -14.76 -6.02 -7.09
N LYS A 102 -15.35 -6.46 -5.98
CA LYS A 102 -16.36 -5.71 -5.20
C LYS A 102 -15.76 -4.77 -4.15
N ASP A 103 -14.44 -4.87 -3.88
CA ASP A 103 -13.79 -3.98 -2.93
C ASP A 103 -13.76 -2.55 -3.51
N ASP A 104 -13.61 -1.59 -2.60
CA ASP A 104 -13.69 -0.18 -2.92
C ASP A 104 -12.61 0.25 -3.94
N ILE A 105 -12.98 1.17 -4.84
CA ILE A 105 -12.09 1.66 -5.91
C ILE A 105 -10.84 2.33 -5.34
N TYR A 106 -10.93 2.99 -4.18
CA TYR A 106 -9.77 3.64 -3.57
C TYR A 106 -8.78 2.62 -3.04
N ILE A 107 -9.29 1.54 -2.43
CA ILE A 107 -8.43 0.45 -1.95
C ILE A 107 -7.72 -0.19 -3.15
N LYS A 108 -8.40 -0.38 -4.29
CA LYS A 108 -7.75 -0.88 -5.52
C LYS A 108 -6.63 0.03 -6.00
N SER A 109 -6.91 1.32 -6.16
CA SER A 109 -5.90 2.28 -6.62
C SER A 109 -4.69 2.34 -5.69
N PHE A 110 -4.92 2.30 -4.37
CA PHE A 110 -3.84 2.25 -3.39
C PHE A 110 -3.01 0.98 -3.55
N ILE A 111 -3.66 -0.16 -3.73
CA ILE A 111 -2.98 -1.45 -3.91
C ILE A 111 -2.19 -1.53 -5.20
N ASP A 112 -2.65 -0.89 -6.28
CA ASP A 112 -1.87 -0.77 -7.50
C ASP A 112 -0.58 0.05 -7.28
N GLU A 113 -0.65 1.17 -6.55
CA GLU A 113 0.54 1.94 -6.17
C GLU A 113 1.50 1.13 -5.28
N VAL A 114 0.97 0.40 -4.29
CA VAL A 114 1.82 -0.47 -3.43
C VAL A 114 2.46 -1.59 -4.25
N ASN A 115 1.76 -2.19 -5.20
CA ASN A 115 2.32 -3.22 -6.07
C ASN A 115 3.43 -2.67 -6.99
N GLN A 116 3.35 -1.39 -7.40
CA GLN A 116 4.45 -0.73 -8.10
C GLN A 116 5.67 -0.59 -7.19
N LEU A 117 5.48 -0.12 -5.95
CA LEU A 117 6.57 -0.04 -4.96
C LEU A 117 7.21 -1.40 -4.69
N LEU A 118 6.41 -2.47 -4.57
CA LEU A 118 6.91 -3.83 -4.39
C LEU A 118 7.72 -4.31 -5.59
N LYS A 119 7.31 -3.94 -6.80
CA LYS A 119 8.05 -4.25 -8.03
C LYS A 119 9.40 -3.55 -8.05
N ASP A 120 9.45 -2.29 -7.66
CA ASP A 120 10.72 -1.54 -7.59
C ASP A 120 11.64 -2.10 -6.51
N LEU A 121 11.09 -2.50 -5.37
CA LEU A 121 11.83 -3.16 -4.30
C LEU A 121 12.38 -4.54 -4.74
N GLU A 122 11.59 -5.31 -5.49
CA GLU A 122 12.03 -6.58 -6.06
C GLU A 122 13.19 -6.39 -7.04
N LYS A 123 13.11 -5.38 -7.92
CA LYS A 123 14.22 -5.04 -8.82
C LYS A 123 15.49 -4.70 -8.05
N TYR A 124 15.37 -3.85 -7.04
CA TYR A 124 16.50 -3.47 -6.20
C TYR A 124 17.13 -4.68 -5.48
N TYR A 125 16.30 -5.61 -5.01
CA TYR A 125 16.77 -6.84 -4.39
C TYR A 125 17.55 -7.72 -5.38
N LEU A 126 16.98 -7.96 -6.58
CA LEU A 126 17.63 -8.75 -7.63
C LEU A 126 18.94 -8.10 -8.11
N PHE A 127 18.97 -6.78 -8.20
CA PHE A 127 20.16 -6.01 -8.53
C PHE A 127 21.26 -6.22 -7.47
N THR A 128 20.90 -6.09 -6.19
CA THR A 128 21.84 -6.29 -5.07
C THR A 128 22.35 -7.74 -5.04
N GLU A 129 21.49 -8.72 -5.31
CA GLU A 129 21.88 -10.13 -5.38
C GLU A 129 22.86 -10.40 -6.53
N ARG A 130 22.65 -9.76 -7.70
CA ARG A 130 23.56 -9.86 -8.84
C ARG A 130 24.93 -9.29 -8.51
N ILE A 131 24.98 -8.07 -7.95
CA ILE A 131 26.24 -7.45 -7.51
C ILE A 131 26.97 -8.34 -6.52
N LYS A 132 26.26 -8.90 -5.54
CA LYS A 132 26.87 -9.78 -4.55
C LYS A 132 27.53 -11.00 -5.22
N LYS A 133 26.85 -11.65 -6.17
CA LYS A 133 27.41 -12.78 -6.92
C LYS A 133 28.65 -12.39 -7.72
N GLU A 134 28.61 -11.26 -8.43
CA GLU A 134 29.75 -10.77 -9.20
C GLU A 134 30.96 -10.45 -8.31
N ILE A 135 30.72 -9.85 -7.13
CA ILE A 135 31.76 -9.59 -6.14
C ILE A 135 32.35 -10.91 -5.60
N ASP A 136 31.49 -11.86 -5.22
CA ASP A 136 31.92 -13.17 -4.70
C ASP A 136 32.76 -13.94 -5.74
N GLU A 137 32.36 -13.92 -7.02
CA GLU A 137 33.10 -14.54 -8.13
C GLU A 137 34.47 -13.89 -8.35
N GLU A 138 34.55 -12.55 -8.35
CA GLU A 138 35.82 -11.84 -8.55
C GLU A 138 36.76 -12.01 -7.34
N PHE A 139 36.23 -12.06 -6.11
CA PHE A 139 37.02 -12.43 -4.92
C PHE A 139 37.60 -13.84 -5.02
N LEU A 140 36.81 -14.82 -5.46
CA LEU A 140 37.30 -16.18 -5.67
C LEU A 140 38.41 -16.22 -6.72
N ARG A 141 38.32 -15.41 -7.78
CA ARG A 141 39.38 -15.29 -8.78
C ARG A 141 40.69 -14.80 -8.14
N ILE A 142 40.63 -13.74 -7.34
CA ILE A 142 41.80 -13.18 -6.65
C ILE A 142 42.42 -14.19 -5.69
N ILE A 143 41.60 -14.90 -4.90
CA ILE A 143 42.09 -15.94 -3.98
C ILE A 143 42.83 -17.03 -4.77
N SER A 144 42.29 -17.47 -5.90
CA SER A 144 42.93 -18.49 -6.74
C SER A 144 44.26 -18.03 -7.34
N GLU A 145 44.33 -16.77 -7.81
CA GLU A 145 45.57 -16.17 -8.32
C GLU A 145 46.62 -16.09 -7.21
N TYR A 146 46.22 -15.69 -6.00
CA TYR A 146 47.08 -15.59 -4.83
C TYR A 146 47.65 -16.94 -4.37
N ASP A 147 46.85 -18.00 -4.33
CA ASP A 147 47.31 -19.35 -3.93
C ASP A 147 48.32 -19.93 -4.93
N THR A 148 48.24 -19.55 -6.20
CA THR A 148 49.15 -20.04 -7.26
C THR A 148 50.47 -19.28 -7.36
N THR A 149 50.60 -18.07 -6.81
CA THR A 149 51.80 -17.24 -6.95
C THR A 149 52.32 -16.77 -5.60
N LYS A 150 53.61 -17.02 -5.31
CA LYS A 150 54.35 -16.33 -4.24
C LYS A 150 54.57 -14.88 -4.66
N THR A 151 53.50 -14.09 -4.65
CA THR A 151 53.45 -12.72 -5.14
C THR A 151 54.12 -11.78 -4.15
N SER A 152 54.86 -10.81 -4.69
CA SER A 152 55.44 -9.69 -3.95
C SER A 152 54.32 -8.81 -3.35
N PRO A 153 54.55 -8.12 -2.21
CA PRO A 153 53.59 -7.16 -1.66
C PRO A 153 53.15 -6.06 -2.65
N GLU A 154 53.98 -5.71 -3.64
CA GLU A 154 53.60 -4.77 -4.69
C GLU A 154 52.62 -5.38 -5.69
N GLU A 155 52.82 -6.63 -6.11
CA GLU A 155 51.91 -7.34 -7.02
C GLU A 155 50.53 -7.55 -6.38
N GLN A 156 50.48 -7.80 -5.07
CA GLN A 156 49.24 -7.90 -4.31
C GLN A 156 48.44 -6.58 -4.30
N LYS A 157 49.14 -5.45 -4.23
CA LYS A 157 48.53 -4.12 -4.25
C LYS A 157 47.94 -3.81 -5.63
N ASP A 158 48.63 -4.18 -6.70
CA ASP A 158 48.14 -3.99 -8.06
C ASP A 158 46.88 -4.83 -8.35
N ILE A 159 46.86 -6.10 -7.89
CA ILE A 159 45.68 -6.97 -8.00
C ILE A 159 44.46 -6.34 -7.28
N LEU A 160 44.65 -5.79 -6.08
CA LEU A 160 43.58 -5.12 -5.33
C LEU A 160 43.09 -3.82 -6.01
N ILE A 161 44.00 -3.07 -6.64
CA ILE A 161 43.64 -1.86 -7.38
C ILE A 161 42.81 -2.22 -8.62
N ASP A 162 43.20 -3.27 -9.33
CA ASP A 162 42.48 -3.71 -10.53
C ASP A 162 41.12 -4.32 -10.20
N PHE A 163 41.03 -5.05 -9.08
CA PHE A 163 39.75 -5.46 -8.50
C PHE A 163 38.81 -4.26 -8.26
N TYR A 164 39.31 -3.23 -7.57
CA TYR A 164 38.52 -2.03 -7.28
C TYR A 164 38.04 -1.34 -8.57
N LYS A 165 38.91 -1.21 -9.58
CA LYS A 165 38.55 -0.62 -10.88
C LYS A 165 37.49 -1.46 -11.60
N ASN A 166 37.62 -2.78 -11.60
CA ASN A 166 36.67 -3.70 -12.23
C ASN A 166 35.30 -3.66 -11.56
N ILE A 167 35.22 -3.63 -10.22
CA ILE A 167 33.95 -3.48 -9.52
C ILE A 167 33.32 -2.13 -9.84
N LYS A 168 34.12 -1.04 -9.79
CA LYS A 168 33.62 0.30 -10.05
C LYS A 168 33.02 0.43 -11.46
N SER A 169 33.73 -0.05 -12.48
CA SER A 169 33.25 0.02 -13.88
C SER A 169 31.99 -0.81 -14.11
N ARG A 170 31.89 -2.00 -13.49
CA ARG A 170 30.68 -2.84 -13.57
C ARG A 170 29.49 -2.22 -12.86
N LEU A 171 29.70 -1.59 -11.70
CA LEU A 171 28.65 -0.85 -10.99
C LEU A 171 28.11 0.32 -11.81
N GLU A 172 28.99 1.04 -12.51
CA GLU A 172 28.61 2.14 -13.42
C GLU A 172 27.80 1.61 -14.63
N GLN A 173 28.22 0.51 -15.25
CA GLN A 173 27.48 -0.12 -16.37
C GLN A 173 26.10 -0.65 -15.96
N LEU A 174 26.00 -1.25 -14.78
CA LEU A 174 24.75 -1.76 -14.25
C LEU A 174 23.73 -0.64 -13.97
N HIS A 175 24.20 0.56 -13.60
CA HIS A 175 23.35 1.73 -13.38
C HIS A 175 22.81 2.35 -14.69
N GLU A 176 23.54 2.24 -15.80
CA GLU A 176 23.12 2.77 -17.11
C GLU A 176 22.19 1.83 -17.90
N SER A 177 22.04 0.57 -17.46
CA SER A 177 21.23 -0.45 -18.15
C SER A 177 19.75 -0.50 -17.72
N GLU A 178 19.33 0.34 -16.76
CA GLU A 178 17.93 0.52 -16.30
C GLU A 178 17.23 1.74 -16.92
#